data_AF-A0A1I7NPJ5-F1
#
_entry.id   AF-A0A1I7NPJ5-F1
#
_cell.length_a   1.000
_cell.length_b   1.000
_cell.length_c   1.000
_cell.angle_alpha   90.00
_cell.angle_beta   90.00
_cell.angle_gamma   90.00
#
_symmetry.space_group_name_H-M   'P 1'
#
loop_
_entity.id
_entity.type
_entity.pdbx_description
1 polymer ?
#
loop_
_entity_poly.entity_id
_entity_poly.type
_entity_poly.pdbx_seq_one_letter_code
_entity_poly.pdbx_strand_id
1 'polypeptide(L)'
;MEIPQDIKNALWPLALPFLACLALFIISQVLFGQARNIEVPPAPETLFAERVRLDTVSHTRERIRIPGPLDGTTRPVRLAQSNDWPGITFRFDGLAAGVSIQPPVTFDLYVSRSLAEAAETHRQFPNVFPALTVYGVADGAEVLVDPAAHHERAASRQHQQRLFAWGALALCLLPGYLLFHQVRGLWREHMA
;
A
#
# COMPACT_ATOMS: atom_id res chain seq x y z
N MET A 1 -22.00 -38.39 -18.28
CA MET A 1 -22.30 -37.56 -19.47
C MET A 1 -20.98 -37.35 -20.19
N GLU A 2 -20.68 -38.22 -21.15
CA GLU A 2 -19.40 -38.18 -21.86
C GLU A 2 -19.47 -37.12 -22.95
N ILE A 3 -18.49 -36.20 -22.95
CA ILE A 3 -18.37 -35.18 -23.98
C ILE A 3 -17.95 -35.89 -25.28
N PRO A 4 -18.74 -35.79 -26.37
CA PRO A 4 -18.42 -36.39 -27.67
C PRO A 4 -17.01 -36.03 -28.13
N GLN A 5 -16.30 -36.99 -28.71
CA GLN A 5 -14.88 -36.86 -29.09
C GLN A 5 -14.64 -35.73 -30.11
N ASP A 6 -15.62 -35.48 -30.99
CA ASP A 6 -15.59 -34.39 -31.97
C ASP A 6 -15.62 -33.01 -31.31
N ILE A 7 -16.37 -32.86 -30.21
CA ILE A 7 -16.43 -31.62 -29.42
C ILE A 7 -15.10 -31.40 -28.69
N LYS A 8 -14.47 -32.46 -28.17
CA LYS A 8 -13.13 -32.36 -27.57
C LYS A 8 -12.09 -31.91 -28.59
N ASN A 9 -12.10 -32.46 -29.79
CA ASN A 9 -11.16 -32.11 -30.85
C ASN A 9 -11.35 -30.67 -31.35
N ALA A 10 -12.59 -30.16 -31.37
CA ALA A 10 -12.90 -28.77 -31.72
C ALA A 10 -12.53 -27.76 -30.61
N LEU A 11 -12.64 -28.14 -29.33
CA LEU A 11 -12.36 -27.27 -28.19
C LEU A 11 -10.89 -27.24 -27.75
N TRP A 12 -10.13 -28.30 -28.03
CA TRP A 12 -8.71 -28.39 -27.69
C TRP A 12 -7.85 -27.20 -28.18
N PRO A 13 -7.97 -26.72 -29.44
CA PRO A 13 -7.19 -25.57 -29.90
C PRO A 13 -7.58 -24.25 -29.23
N LEU A 14 -8.80 -24.15 -28.69
CA LEU A 14 -9.32 -22.97 -27.97
C LEU A 14 -8.85 -22.94 -26.50
N ALA A 15 -8.50 -24.08 -25.92
CA ALA A 15 -8.14 -24.18 -24.51
C ALA A 15 -6.86 -23.40 -24.17
N LEU A 16 -5.84 -23.46 -25.03
CA LEU A 16 -4.56 -22.78 -24.80
C LEU A 16 -4.70 -21.23 -24.79
N PRO A 17 -5.29 -20.57 -25.81
CA PRO A 17 -5.48 -19.12 -25.76
C PRO A 17 -6.46 -18.72 -24.64
N PHE A 18 -7.46 -19.54 -24.32
CA PHE A 18 -8.36 -19.27 -23.22
C PHE A 18 -7.62 -19.22 -21.87
N LEU A 19 -6.85 -20.26 -21.57
CA LEU A 19 -6.05 -20.34 -20.34
C LEU A 19 -5.01 -19.21 -20.27
N ALA A 20 -4.39 -18.86 -21.40
CA ALA A 20 -3.44 -17.75 -21.46
C ALA A 20 -4.11 -16.40 -21.13
N CYS A 21 -5.28 -16.08 -21.69
CA CYS A 21 -5.97 -14.84 -21.34
C CYS A 21 -6.47 -14.90 -19.89
N LEU A 22 -7.04 -16.02 -19.43
CA LEU A 22 -7.47 -16.16 -18.04
C LEU A 22 -6.32 -15.92 -17.06
N ALA A 23 -5.14 -16.50 -17.31
CA ALA A 23 -3.96 -16.30 -16.49
C ALA A 23 -3.52 -14.83 -16.47
N LEU A 24 -3.42 -14.18 -17.62
CA LEU A 24 -3.05 -12.76 -17.72
C LEU A 24 -4.06 -11.83 -17.04
N PHE A 25 -5.35 -12.15 -17.14
CA PHE A 25 -6.40 -11.42 -16.45
C PHE A 25 -6.27 -11.55 -14.92
N ILE A 26 -6.06 -12.77 -14.41
CA ILE A 26 -5.84 -13.00 -12.97
C ILE A 26 -4.58 -12.25 -12.49
N ILE A 27 -3.49 -12.33 -13.24
CA ILE A 27 -2.24 -11.59 -12.92
C ILE A 27 -2.52 -10.08 -12.85
N SER A 28 -3.24 -9.51 -13.82
CA SER A 28 -3.61 -8.10 -13.81
C SER A 28 -4.43 -7.73 -12.56
N GLN A 29 -5.42 -8.55 -12.19
CA GLN A 29 -6.21 -8.32 -10.97
C GLN A 29 -5.35 -8.35 -9.70
N VAL A 30 -4.42 -9.30 -9.59
CA VAL A 30 -3.47 -9.38 -8.46
C VAL A 30 -2.59 -8.13 -8.40
N LEU A 31 -2.03 -7.69 -9.53
CA LEU A 31 -1.18 -6.50 -9.60
C LEU A 31 -1.94 -5.21 -9.26
N PHE A 32 -3.19 -5.06 -9.73
CA PHE A 32 -4.05 -3.95 -9.32
C PHE A 32 -4.39 -4.00 -7.82
N GLY A 33 -4.64 -5.18 -7.27
CA GLY A 33 -4.85 -5.38 -5.84
C GLY A 33 -3.62 -4.95 -5.03
N GLN A 34 -2.42 -5.38 -5.44
CA GLN A 34 -1.17 -4.98 -4.81
C GLN A 34 -0.94 -3.47 -4.90
N ALA A 35 -1.19 -2.85 -6.05
CA ALA A 35 -1.06 -1.40 -6.21
C ALA A 35 -2.00 -0.60 -5.30
N ARG A 36 -3.22 -1.10 -5.05
CA ARG A 36 -4.19 -0.48 -4.13
C ARG A 36 -3.77 -0.61 -2.66
N ASN A 37 -3.07 -1.69 -2.32
CA ASN A 37 -2.61 -1.95 -0.96
C ASN A 37 -1.31 -1.20 -0.60
N ILE A 38 -0.68 -0.52 -1.56
CA ILE A 38 0.45 0.36 -1.27
C ILE A 38 -0.10 1.68 -0.73
N GLU A 39 0.04 1.87 0.59
CA GLU A 39 -0.21 3.13 1.26
C GLU A 39 0.91 4.11 0.91
N VAL A 40 0.54 5.23 0.27
CA VAL A 40 1.47 6.30 -0.07
C VAL A 40 1.41 7.33 1.05
N PRO A 41 2.53 7.64 1.73
CA PRO A 41 2.60 8.70 2.74
C PRO A 41 2.14 10.05 2.19
N PRO A 42 1.79 11.03 3.04
CA PRO A 42 1.50 12.39 2.59
C PRO A 42 2.68 12.98 1.82
N ALA A 43 2.41 13.92 0.92
CA ALA A 43 3.46 14.65 0.22
C ALA A 43 4.27 15.50 1.22
N PRO A 44 5.60 15.59 1.09
CA PRO A 44 6.47 16.21 2.09
C PRO A 44 6.12 17.68 2.37
N GLU A 45 5.64 18.41 1.37
CA GLU A 45 5.20 19.81 1.48
C GLU A 45 3.95 20.00 2.34
N THR A 46 3.19 18.92 2.61
CA THR A 46 2.00 18.96 3.47
C THR A 46 2.31 18.63 4.93
N LEU A 47 3.55 18.26 5.23
CA LEU A 47 3.97 17.88 6.57
C LEU A 47 4.44 19.09 7.37
N PHE A 48 4.13 19.09 8.66
CA PHE A 48 4.66 20.05 9.63
C PHE A 48 5.97 19.51 10.17
N ALA A 49 7.02 20.33 10.16
CA ALA A 49 8.30 20.04 10.77
C ALA A 49 8.35 20.69 12.16
N GLU A 50 8.31 19.89 13.22
CA GLU A 50 8.18 20.35 14.59
C GLU A 50 9.28 19.75 15.46
N ARG A 51 9.99 20.61 16.21
CA ARG A 51 11.04 20.18 17.13
C ARG A 51 10.42 19.69 18.43
N VAL A 52 10.60 18.40 18.74
CA VAL A 52 9.98 17.75 19.91
C VAL A 52 11.01 17.00 20.73
N ARG A 53 10.99 17.26 22.03
CA ARG A 53 11.69 16.44 23.02
C ARG A 53 10.86 15.22 23.36
N LEU A 54 11.38 14.04 23.08
CA LEU A 54 10.79 12.75 23.42
C LEU A 54 11.37 12.25 24.74
N ASP A 55 10.51 12.07 25.73
CA ASP A 55 10.90 11.68 27.09
C ASP A 55 10.65 10.20 27.37
N THR A 56 9.64 9.60 26.74
CA THR A 56 9.34 8.18 26.90
C THR A 56 9.06 7.53 25.55
N VAL A 57 9.44 6.26 25.43
CA VAL A 57 9.20 5.43 24.24
C VAL A 57 8.65 4.09 24.68
N SER A 58 7.60 3.64 24.01
CA SER A 58 7.00 2.32 24.18
C SER A 58 6.95 1.61 22.83
N HIS A 59 7.14 0.29 22.87
CA HIS A 59 7.10 -0.56 21.70
C HIS A 59 5.80 -1.33 21.72
N THR A 60 5.02 -1.21 20.66
CA THR A 60 3.76 -1.93 20.52
C THR A 60 3.67 -2.62 19.17
N ARG A 61 2.72 -3.55 19.05
CA ARG A 61 2.35 -4.17 17.78
C ARG A 61 0.92 -3.77 17.47
N GLU A 62 0.74 -3.08 16.36
CA GLU A 62 -0.59 -2.67 15.90
C GLU A 62 -1.08 -3.68 14.86
N ARG A 63 -2.35 -4.10 14.97
CA ARG A 63 -2.98 -4.98 13.97
C ARG A 63 -3.43 -4.12 12.80
N ILE A 64 -2.81 -4.30 11.64
CA ILE A 64 -3.26 -3.66 10.40
C ILE A 64 -4.35 -4.52 9.78
N ARG A 65 -5.44 -3.88 9.39
CA ARG A 65 -6.44 -4.53 8.55
C ARG A 65 -5.97 -4.47 7.10
N ILE A 66 -5.39 -5.57 6.60
CA ILE A 66 -5.15 -5.72 5.16
C ILE A 66 -6.49 -6.13 4.53
N PRO A 67 -6.98 -5.43 3.50
CA PRO A 67 -8.13 -5.90 2.73
C PRO A 67 -7.80 -7.23 2.04
N GLY A 68 -8.45 -8.33 2.43
CA GLY A 68 -8.25 -9.65 1.84
C GLY A 68 -8.64 -10.81 2.78
N PRO A 69 -8.55 -12.08 2.31
CA PRO A 69 -8.91 -13.26 3.09
C PRO A 69 -7.91 -13.63 4.20
N LEU A 70 -6.74 -12.99 4.24
CA LEU A 70 -5.75 -13.15 5.31
C LEU A 70 -5.97 -12.06 6.36
N ASP A 71 -6.57 -12.47 7.47
CA ASP A 71 -7.15 -11.57 8.47
C ASP A 71 -6.09 -11.02 9.45
N GLY A 72 -5.49 -9.89 9.07
CA GLY A 72 -4.75 -8.99 9.94
C GLY A 72 -3.30 -9.36 10.23
N THR A 73 -2.36 -8.63 9.62
CA THR A 73 -0.94 -8.68 9.98
C THR A 73 -0.66 -7.72 11.13
N THR A 74 0.27 -8.06 12.02
CA THR A 74 0.77 -7.10 13.01
C THR A 74 1.98 -6.36 12.46
N ARG A 75 2.00 -5.03 12.57
CA ARG A 75 3.20 -4.22 12.32
C ARG A 75 3.82 -3.79 13.65
N PRO A 76 5.16 -3.76 13.75
CA PRO A 76 5.81 -3.07 14.84
C PRO A 76 5.55 -1.57 14.71
N VAL A 77 5.11 -0.95 15.81
CA VAL A 77 4.91 0.49 15.91
C VAL A 77 5.65 0.97 17.15
N ARG A 78 6.36 2.09 17.03
CA ARG A 78 6.91 2.77 18.21
C ARG A 78 6.03 3.94 18.56
N LEU A 79 5.69 4.06 19.84
CA LEU A 79 4.96 5.19 20.37
C LEU A 79 5.90 5.97 21.28
N ALA A 80 6.05 7.26 21.05
CA ALA A 80 6.80 8.13 21.93
C ALA A 80 5.89 9.20 22.54
N GLN A 81 6.25 9.71 23.70
CA GLN A 81 5.55 10.80 24.36
C GLN A 81 6.55 11.88 24.78
N SER A 82 6.04 13.10 24.90
CA SER A 82 6.77 14.28 25.32
C SER A 82 6.10 14.85 26.55
N ASN A 83 6.89 15.22 27.56
CA ASN A 83 6.38 15.92 28.74
C ASN A 83 6.01 17.38 28.41
N ASP A 84 6.61 17.95 27.37
CA ASP A 84 6.28 19.29 26.87
C ASP A 84 4.91 19.33 26.19
N TRP A 85 4.43 18.17 25.73
CA TRP A 85 3.17 17.99 25.01
C TRP A 85 2.33 16.85 25.62
N PRO A 86 1.84 17.01 26.86
CA PRO A 86 1.11 15.96 27.55
C PRO A 86 -0.20 15.62 26.81
N GLY A 87 -0.53 14.33 26.77
CA GLY A 87 -1.74 13.83 26.11
C GLY A 87 -1.60 13.59 24.60
N ILE A 88 -0.49 14.00 23.98
CA ILE A 88 -0.19 13.69 22.58
C ILE A 88 0.72 12.46 22.51
N THR A 89 0.39 11.54 21.60
CA THR A 89 1.22 10.36 21.33
C THR A 89 1.82 10.45 19.93
N PHE A 90 3.15 10.31 19.84
CA PHE A 90 3.86 10.27 18.56
C PHE A 90 3.99 8.84 18.07
N ARG A 91 3.36 8.53 16.94
CA ARG A 91 3.34 7.20 16.33
C ARG A 91 4.36 7.11 15.21
N PHE A 92 5.41 6.33 15.43
CA PHE A 92 6.43 6.01 14.45
C PHE A 92 6.05 4.70 13.74
N ASP A 93 5.87 4.79 12.42
CA ASP A 93 5.48 3.68 11.55
C ASP A 93 6.45 3.53 10.37
N GLY A 94 6.44 2.36 9.72
CA GLY A 94 7.26 2.07 8.55
C GLY A 94 8.75 2.27 8.82
N LEU A 95 9.41 3.10 8.01
CA LEU A 95 10.83 3.42 8.18
C LEU A 95 11.11 4.18 9.48
N ALA A 96 10.18 5.03 9.94
CA ALA A 96 10.33 5.79 11.18
C ALA A 96 10.31 4.87 12.41
N ALA A 97 9.62 3.72 12.36
CA ALA A 97 9.67 2.72 13.41
C ALA A 97 11.04 2.05 13.57
N GLY A 98 11.95 2.20 12.59
CA GLY A 98 13.32 1.69 12.64
C GLY A 98 14.30 2.60 13.39
N VAL A 99 13.97 3.88 13.58
CA VAL A 99 14.87 4.87 14.20
C VAL A 99 15.17 4.47 15.65
N SER A 100 16.44 4.48 16.04
CA SER A 100 16.83 4.27 17.44
C SER A 100 16.53 5.53 18.24
N ILE A 101 15.64 5.43 19.22
CA ILE A 101 15.25 6.55 20.09
C ILE A 101 15.69 6.16 21.49
N GLN A 102 16.64 6.92 22.07
CA GLN A 102 17.11 6.76 23.44
C GLN A 102 16.72 8.01 24.25
N PRO A 103 15.58 7.99 24.95
CA PRO A 103 15.12 9.17 25.69
C PRO A 103 16.00 9.53 26.90
N PRO A 104 16.06 10.81 27.31
CA PRO A 104 15.42 11.95 26.67
C PRO A 104 16.21 12.43 25.43
N VAL A 105 15.54 12.61 24.30
CA VAL A 105 16.17 13.06 23.04
C VAL A 105 15.27 14.06 22.32
N THR A 106 15.87 15.03 21.61
CA THR A 106 15.12 16.00 20.81
C THR A 106 15.29 15.71 19.34
N PHE A 107 14.20 15.59 18.60
CA PHE A 107 14.20 15.41 17.16
C PHE A 107 13.31 16.43 16.48
N ASP A 108 13.62 16.71 15.23
CA ASP A 108 12.75 17.43 14.31
C ASP A 108 11.85 16.40 13.63
N LEU A 109 10.57 16.38 13.99
CA LEU A 109 9.58 15.39 13.54
C LEU A 109 8.75 15.97 12.41
N TYR A 110 8.58 15.17 11.34
CA TYR A 110 7.69 15.50 10.24
C TYR A 110 6.35 14.79 10.43
N VAL A 111 5.31 15.55 10.77
CA VAL A 111 3.99 15.04 11.17
C VAL A 111 2.89 15.61 10.28
N SER A 112 1.77 14.90 10.16
CA SER A 112 0.65 15.30 9.29
C SER A 112 -0.22 16.43 9.85
N ARG A 113 -0.07 16.79 11.13
CA ARG A 113 -0.83 17.86 11.78
C ARG A 113 0.09 18.62 12.74
N SER A 114 -0.19 19.90 12.94
CA SER A 114 0.57 20.72 13.88
C SER A 114 0.38 20.25 15.34
N LEU A 115 1.38 20.49 16.18
CA LEU A 115 1.30 20.17 17.61
C LEU A 115 0.24 21.03 18.31
N ALA A 116 0.13 22.30 17.92
CA ALA A 116 -0.84 23.23 18.47
C ALA A 116 -2.29 22.74 18.25
N GLU A 117 -2.60 22.27 17.04
CA GLU A 117 -3.93 21.72 16.71
C GLU A 117 -4.21 20.43 17.48
N ALA A 118 -3.22 19.53 17.60
CA ALA A 118 -3.36 18.30 18.36
C ALA A 118 -3.58 18.57 19.86
N ALA A 119 -2.84 19.53 20.42
CA ALA A 119 -2.98 19.94 21.82
C ALA A 119 -4.34 20.56 22.08
N GLU A 120 -4.81 21.41 21.17
CA GLU A 120 -6.14 22.03 21.27
C GLU A 120 -7.26 20.99 21.19
N THR A 121 -7.12 20.00 20.30
CA THR A 121 -8.04 18.86 20.25
C THR A 121 -8.10 18.10 21.58
N HIS A 122 -6.95 17.85 22.20
CA HIS A 122 -6.89 17.17 23.50
C HIS A 122 -7.50 18.02 24.62
N ARG A 123 -7.33 19.35 24.60
CA ARG A 123 -7.98 20.25 25.57
C ARG A 123 -9.50 20.23 25.45
N GLN A 124 -10.01 20.23 24.22
CA GLN A 124 -11.45 20.17 23.96
C GLN A 124 -12.04 18.81 24.30
N PHE A 125 -11.27 17.74 24.10
CA PHE A 125 -11.66 16.37 24.40
C PHE A 125 -10.60 15.65 25.25
N PRO A 126 -10.59 15.84 26.58
CA PRO A 126 -9.54 15.29 27.47
C PRO A 126 -9.43 13.76 27.46
N ASN A 127 -10.52 13.07 27.08
CA ASN A 127 -10.55 11.61 26.97
C ASN A 127 -10.02 11.09 25.61
N VAL A 128 -9.67 11.99 24.69
CA VAL A 128 -9.13 11.64 23.37
C VAL A 128 -7.63 11.93 23.37
N PHE A 129 -6.83 10.89 23.17
CA PHE A 129 -5.38 10.98 23.06
C PHE A 129 -4.99 10.97 21.58
N PRO A 130 -4.77 12.14 20.95
CA PRO A 130 -4.43 12.19 19.53
C PRO A 130 -3.08 11.50 19.28
N ALA A 131 -3.09 10.57 18.31
CA ALA A 131 -1.89 9.92 17.80
C ALA A 131 -1.41 10.65 16.54
N LEU A 132 -0.28 11.35 16.63
CA LEU A 132 0.36 12.00 15.50
C LEU A 132 1.29 11.00 14.80
N THR A 133 1.01 10.69 13.54
CA THR A 133 1.88 9.81 12.77
C THR A 133 3.10 10.57 12.28
N VAL A 134 4.27 10.02 12.57
CA VAL A 134 5.58 10.56 12.20
C VAL A 134 6.00 9.92 10.88
N TYR A 135 6.18 10.74 9.85
CA TYR A 135 6.56 10.32 8.50
C TYR A 135 8.05 10.55 8.19
N GLY A 136 8.71 11.40 8.97
CA GLY A 136 10.12 11.71 8.86
C GLY A 136 10.70 12.13 10.19
N VAL A 137 12.01 11.97 10.34
CA VAL A 137 12.76 12.27 11.57
C VAL A 137 14.11 12.87 11.18
N ALA A 138 14.47 13.98 11.79
CA ALA A 138 15.79 14.56 11.70
C ALA A 138 16.37 14.86 13.09
N ASP A 139 17.70 14.79 13.20
CA ASP A 139 18.48 15.17 14.37
C ASP A 139 19.37 16.35 13.98
N GLY A 140 18.84 17.57 14.17
CA GLY A 140 19.51 18.79 13.74
C GLY A 140 19.70 18.83 12.23
N ALA A 141 20.94 18.67 11.77
CA ALA A 141 21.29 18.68 10.35
C ALA A 141 21.21 17.29 9.69
N GLU A 142 21.14 16.22 10.48
CA GLU A 142 21.10 14.85 9.97
C GLU A 142 19.65 14.39 9.78
N VAL A 143 19.29 14.01 8.55
CA VAL A 143 17.98 13.43 8.27
C VAL A 143 18.05 11.93 8.45
N LEU A 144 17.49 11.43 9.56
CA LEU A 144 17.45 10.00 9.87
C LEU A 144 16.44 9.26 9.00
N VAL A 145 15.28 9.89 8.76
CA VAL A 145 14.22 9.38 7.88
C VAL A 145 13.69 10.52 7.04
N ASP A 146 13.99 10.47 5.75
CA ASP A 146 13.53 11.46 4.78
C ASP A 146 12.09 11.15 4.32
N PRO A 147 11.11 12.03 4.65
CA PRO A 147 9.73 11.84 4.22
C PRO A 147 9.55 11.97 2.70
N ALA A 148 10.37 12.77 2.01
CA ALA A 148 10.29 12.95 0.57
C ALA A 148 10.72 11.67 -0.16
N ALA A 149 11.90 11.14 0.18
CA ALA A 149 12.35 9.86 -0.37
C ALA A 149 11.38 8.71 -0.06
N HIS A 150 10.74 8.72 1.11
CA HIS A 150 9.74 7.71 1.46
C HIS A 150 8.47 7.83 0.60
N HIS A 151 7.94 9.04 0.44
CA HIS A 151 6.80 9.32 -0.43
C HIS A 151 7.08 8.92 -1.88
N GLU A 152 8.21 9.37 -2.45
CA GLU A 152 8.58 9.07 -3.84
C GLU A 152 8.76 7.56 -4.10
N ARG A 153 9.38 6.84 -3.17
CA ARG A 153 9.53 5.38 -3.27
C ARG A 153 8.18 4.65 -3.22
N ALA A 154 7.26 5.08 -2.36
CA ALA A 154 5.93 4.50 -2.29
C ALA A 154 5.10 4.82 -3.54
N ALA A 155 5.11 6.08 -3.98
CA ALA A 155 4.40 6.55 -5.16
C ALA A 155 4.92 5.87 -6.44
N SER A 156 6.24 5.77 -6.61
CA SER A 156 6.87 5.09 -7.76
C SER A 156 6.54 3.59 -7.78
N ARG A 157 6.61 2.90 -6.65
CA ARG A 157 6.19 1.49 -6.55
C ARG A 157 4.72 1.31 -6.90
N GLN A 158 3.85 2.16 -6.37
CA GLN A 158 2.42 2.13 -6.72
C GLN A 158 2.21 2.33 -8.22
N HIS A 159 2.90 3.31 -8.81
CA HIS A 159 2.80 3.59 -10.24
C HIS A 159 3.31 2.42 -11.09
N GLN A 160 4.47 1.85 -10.77
CA GLN A 160 5.04 0.67 -11.45
C GLN A 160 4.08 -0.52 -11.40
N GLN A 161 3.48 -0.81 -10.25
CA GLN A 161 2.51 -1.91 -10.12
C GLN A 161 1.26 -1.68 -10.99
N ARG A 162 0.77 -0.43 -11.07
CA ARG A 162 -0.33 -0.08 -11.98
C ARG A 162 0.07 -0.25 -13.45
N LEU A 163 1.28 0.17 -13.83
CA LEU A 163 1.78 -0.01 -15.20
C LEU A 163 1.88 -1.49 -15.57
N PHE A 164 2.41 -2.34 -14.69
CA PHE A 164 2.44 -3.79 -14.93
C PHE A 164 1.04 -4.40 -15.00
N ALA A 165 0.10 -3.94 -14.16
CA ALA A 165 -1.28 -4.39 -14.20
C ALA A 165 -1.98 -4.05 -15.53
N TRP A 166 -1.75 -2.84 -16.03
CA TRP A 166 -2.23 -2.41 -17.36
C TRP A 166 -1.53 -3.16 -18.50
N GLY A 167 -0.22 -3.38 -18.40
CA GLY A 167 0.54 -4.16 -19.37
C GLY A 167 0.03 -5.61 -19.48
N ALA A 168 -0.22 -6.26 -18.35
CA ALA A 168 -0.81 -7.61 -18.31
C ALA A 168 -2.22 -7.65 -18.92
N LEU A 169 -3.04 -6.63 -18.65
CA LEU A 169 -4.37 -6.49 -19.23
C LEU A 169 -4.31 -6.33 -20.76
N ALA A 170 -3.42 -5.46 -21.25
CA ALA A 170 -3.20 -5.27 -22.68
C ALA A 170 -2.70 -6.55 -23.37
N LEU A 171 -1.82 -7.31 -22.71
CA LEU A 171 -1.34 -8.61 -23.20
C LEU A 171 -2.45 -9.66 -23.32
N CYS A 172 -3.53 -9.59 -22.52
CA CYS A 172 -4.69 -10.50 -22.65
C CYS A 172 -5.42 -10.32 -24.00
N LEU A 173 -5.29 -9.15 -24.65
CA LEU A 173 -5.96 -8.89 -25.91
C LEU A 173 -5.46 -9.80 -27.04
N LEU A 174 -4.19 -10.21 -27.02
CA LEU A 174 -3.62 -11.10 -28.04
C LEU A 174 -4.27 -12.50 -28.05
N PRO A 175 -4.26 -13.27 -26.94
CA PRO A 175 -4.97 -14.54 -26.90
C PRO A 175 -6.48 -14.35 -27.04
N GLY A 176 -7.07 -13.27 -26.52
CA GLY A 176 -8.48 -12.95 -26.71
C GLY A 176 -8.86 -12.78 -28.19
N TYR A 177 -8.03 -12.09 -28.97
CA TYR A 177 -8.20 -11.94 -30.41
C TYR A 177 -8.11 -13.28 -31.15
N LEU A 178 -7.10 -14.10 -30.83
CA LEU A 178 -6.96 -15.45 -31.41
C LEU A 178 -8.17 -16.32 -31.13
N LEU A 179 -8.66 -16.29 -29.88
CA LEU A 179 -9.84 -17.04 -29.44
C LEU A 179 -11.09 -16.57 -30.19
N PHE A 180 -11.30 -15.25 -30.31
CA PHE A 180 -12.40 -14.68 -31.10
C PHE A 180 -12.34 -15.14 -32.56
N HIS A 181 -11.15 -15.14 -33.17
CA HIS A 181 -10.97 -15.54 -34.56
C HIS A 181 -11.24 -17.04 -34.77
N GLN A 182 -10.77 -17.90 -33.87
CA GLN A 182 -11.01 -19.34 -33.91
C GLN A 182 -12.48 -19.69 -33.68
N VAL A 183 -13.15 -19.06 -32.70
CA VAL A 183 -14.60 -19.25 -32.46
C VAL A 183 -15.42 -18.78 -33.67
N ARG A 184 -15.07 -17.63 -34.25
CA ARG A 184 -15.74 -17.12 -35.46
C ARG A 184 -15.50 -18.01 -36.68
N GLY A 185 -14.37 -18.71 -36.76
CA GLY A 185 -14.09 -19.73 -37.79
C GLY A 185 -14.99 -20.94 -37.63
N LEU A 186 -14.99 -21.55 -36.45
CA LEU A 186 -15.84 -22.71 -36.11
C LEU A 186 -17.32 -22.41 -36.30
N TRP A 187 -17.78 -21.21 -35.92
CA TRP A 187 -19.17 -20.79 -36.14
C TRP A 187 -19.56 -20.74 -37.61
N ARG A 188 -18.64 -20.30 -38.50
CA ARG A 188 -18.91 -20.29 -39.95
C ARG A 188 -18.92 -21.70 -40.54
N GLU A 189 -18.05 -22.58 -40.06
CA GLU A 189 -18.00 -23.98 -40.50
C GLU A 189 -19.23 -24.78 -40.07
N HIS A 190 -19.84 -24.46 -38.92
CA HIS A 190 -21.06 -25.13 -38.44
C HIS A 190 -22.37 -24.58 -39.03
N MET A 191 -22.34 -23.37 -39.60
CA MET A 191 -23.52 -22.70 -40.19
C MET A 191 -23.54 -22.74 -41.73
N ALA A 192 -22.50 -23.31 -42.35
CA ALA A 192 -22.41 -23.56 -43.79
C ALA A 192 -22.78 -25.02 -44.10
#